data_AF-A0A387H598-F1
#
_entry.id   AF-A0A387H598-F1
#
_cell.length_a   1.000
_cell.length_b   1.000
_cell.length_c   1.000
_cell.angle_alpha   90.00
_cell.angle_beta   90.00
_cell.angle_gamma   90.00
#
_symmetry.space_group_name_H-M   'P 1'
#
loop_
_entity.id
_entity.type
_entity.pdbx_description
1 polymer ?
#
loop_
_entity_poly.entity_id
_entity_poly.type
_entity_poly.pdbx_seq_one_letter_code
_entity_poly.pdbx_strand_id
1 'polypeptide(L)'
;MGEIKHFSKVDFSDPRSIQQIVSAAKADPGFWLMVKEREMERRTLAVNALITVRSEVGDTAAERLTPSIADLAAELVSRMFGTCSASALANIQEALLQAAGAELREAQLENAGDSSSSDVDDG
;
A
#
# COMPACT_ATOMS: atom_id res chain seq x y z
N MET A 1 -4.16 -43.92 7.70
CA MET A 1 -4.28 -42.89 6.64
C MET A 1 -4.49 -41.56 7.35
N GLY A 2 -3.48 -40.70 7.36
CA GLY A 2 -3.56 -39.39 8.00
C GLY A 2 -4.42 -38.48 7.14
N GLU A 3 -5.49 -37.96 7.72
CA GLU A 3 -6.37 -36.99 7.08
C GLU A 3 -5.57 -35.72 6.79
N ILE A 4 -5.35 -35.44 5.50
CA ILE A 4 -4.76 -34.19 5.06
C ILE A 4 -5.80 -33.13 5.38
N LYS A 5 -5.58 -32.39 6.47
CA LYS A 5 -6.40 -31.23 6.82
C LYS A 5 -6.29 -30.24 5.67
N HIS A 6 -7.28 -30.26 4.78
CA HIS A 6 -7.50 -29.17 3.84
C HIS A 6 -7.60 -27.91 4.67
N PHE A 7 -6.56 -27.07 4.64
CA PHE A 7 -6.66 -25.71 5.16
C PHE A 7 -7.82 -25.07 4.42
N SER A 8 -8.91 -24.88 5.14
CA SER A 8 -10.14 -24.29 4.64
C SER A 8 -9.78 -23.05 3.85
N LYS A 9 -10.26 -23.02 2.62
CA LYS A 9 -10.24 -21.90 1.68
C LYS A 9 -10.29 -20.59 2.47
N VAL A 10 -9.17 -19.86 2.52
CA VAL A 10 -9.13 -18.59 3.24
C VAL A 10 -10.14 -17.67 2.59
N ASP A 11 -11.15 -17.28 3.34
CA ASP A 11 -12.13 -16.31 2.88
C ASP A 11 -11.46 -14.94 2.90
N PHE A 12 -10.91 -14.55 1.76
CA PHE A 12 -10.31 -13.24 1.54
C PHE A 12 -11.34 -12.10 1.50
N SER A 13 -12.63 -12.43 1.67
CA SER A 13 -13.69 -11.46 1.95
C SER A 13 -13.79 -11.11 3.45
N ASP A 14 -13.15 -11.88 4.34
CA ASP A 14 -13.14 -11.58 5.77
C ASP A 14 -12.16 -10.41 6.05
N PRO A 15 -12.61 -9.30 6.65
CA PRO A 15 -11.73 -8.20 7.05
C PRO A 15 -10.55 -8.65 7.93
N ARG A 16 -10.69 -9.73 8.71
CA ARG A 16 -9.58 -10.26 9.53
C ARG A 16 -8.45 -10.82 8.68
N SER A 17 -8.78 -11.55 7.61
CA SER A 17 -7.79 -12.11 6.67
C SER A 17 -7.01 -10.99 5.97
N ILE A 18 -7.71 -9.93 5.56
CA ILE A 18 -7.09 -8.74 4.96
C ILE A 18 -6.17 -8.05 5.96
N GLN A 19 -6.60 -7.89 7.22
CA GLN A 19 -5.78 -7.27 8.25
C GLN A 19 -4.52 -8.08 8.57
N GLN A 20 -4.59 -9.41 8.54
CA GLN A 20 -3.42 -10.28 8.69
C GLN A 20 -2.43 -10.09 7.53
N ILE A 21 -2.92 -9.97 6.30
CA ILE A 21 -2.07 -9.70 5.12
C ILE A 21 -1.39 -8.34 5.25
N VAL A 22 -2.12 -7.30 5.63
CA VAL A 22 -1.53 -5.96 5.84
C VAL A 22 -0.49 -6.00 6.96
N SER A 23 -0.79 -6.68 8.06
CA SER A 23 0.15 -6.83 9.18
C SER A 23 1.43 -7.56 8.76
N ALA A 24 1.30 -8.61 7.95
CA ALA A 24 2.43 -9.35 7.40
C ALA A 24 3.27 -8.49 6.43
N ALA A 25 2.62 -7.69 5.58
CA ALA A 25 3.31 -6.73 4.72
C ALA A 25 4.13 -5.73 5.52
N LYS A 26 3.57 -5.19 6.61
CA LYS A 26 4.25 -4.24 7.50
C LYS A 26 5.41 -4.86 8.27
N ALA A 27 5.36 -6.16 8.55
CA ALA A 27 6.41 -6.88 9.26
C ALA A 27 7.67 -7.11 8.41
N ASP A 28 7.59 -6.97 7.09
CA ASP A 28 8.73 -6.96 6.17
C ASP A 28 9.02 -5.51 5.72
N PRO A 29 10.05 -4.85 6.28
CA PRO A 29 10.33 -3.44 5.97
C PRO A 29 10.65 -3.19 4.49
N GLY A 30 11.30 -4.15 3.82
CA GLY A 30 11.65 -4.03 2.41
C GLY A 30 10.41 -4.11 1.53
N PHE A 31 9.52 -5.07 1.82
CA PHE A 31 8.24 -5.17 1.14
C PHE A 31 7.36 -3.95 1.41
N TRP A 32 7.28 -3.51 2.67
CA TRP A 32 6.44 -2.36 3.05
C TRP A 32 6.89 -1.06 2.38
N LEU A 33 8.21 -0.86 2.20
CA LEU A 33 8.75 0.27 1.46
C LEU A 33 8.25 0.28 0.01
N MET A 34 8.31 -0.86 -0.69
CA MET A 34 7.81 -0.98 -2.06
C MET A 34 6.30 -0.66 -2.15
N VAL A 35 5.49 -1.08 -1.17
CA VAL A 35 4.07 -0.73 -1.12
C VAL A 35 3.86 0.77 -0.96
N LYS A 36 4.63 1.43 -0.08
CA LYS A 36 4.57 2.89 0.12
C LYS A 36 4.95 3.65 -1.15
N GLU A 37 5.97 3.20 -1.87
CA GLU A 37 6.35 3.79 -3.16
C GLU A 37 5.22 3.71 -4.18
N ARG A 38 4.45 2.61 -4.23
CA ARG A 38 3.28 2.50 -5.12
C ARG A 38 2.12 3.41 -4.73
N GLU A 39 1.90 3.63 -3.44
CA GLU A 39 0.91 4.62 -3.01
C GLU A 39 1.35 6.05 -3.35
N MET A 40 2.64 6.36 -3.23
CA MET A 40 3.20 7.66 -3.65
C MET A 40 3.08 7.86 -5.15
N GLU A 41 3.41 6.85 -5.97
CA GLU A 41 3.20 6.88 -7.42
C GLU A 41 1.74 7.13 -7.76
N ARG A 42 0.81 6.37 -7.16
CA ARG A 42 -0.63 6.50 -7.40
C ARG A 42 -1.12 7.92 -7.10
N ARG A 43 -0.64 8.53 -6.01
CA ARG A 43 -0.94 9.92 -5.65
C ARG A 43 -0.38 10.89 -6.67
N THR A 44 0.88 10.75 -7.07
CA THR A 44 1.51 11.60 -8.09
C THR A 44 0.75 11.52 -9.41
N LEU A 45 0.37 10.32 -9.86
CA LEU A 45 -0.43 10.15 -11.07
C LEU A 45 -1.82 10.77 -10.93
N ALA A 46 -2.49 10.64 -9.77
CA ALA A 46 -3.78 11.27 -9.53
C ALA A 46 -3.70 12.81 -9.52
N VAL A 47 -2.67 13.38 -8.90
CA VAL A 47 -2.40 14.82 -8.90
C VAL A 47 -2.09 15.30 -10.32
N ASN A 48 -1.22 14.60 -11.05
CA ASN A 48 -0.90 14.91 -12.43
C ASN A 48 -2.14 14.82 -13.32
N ALA A 49 -3.00 13.82 -13.16
CA ALA A 49 -4.26 13.73 -13.91
C ALA A 49 -5.17 14.94 -13.65
N LEU A 50 -5.26 15.43 -12.41
CA LEU A 50 -6.02 16.65 -12.09
C LEU A 50 -5.40 17.90 -12.74
N ILE A 51 -4.07 17.97 -12.84
CA ILE A 51 -3.34 19.08 -13.48
C ILE A 51 -3.42 18.99 -15.01
N THR A 52 -3.33 17.80 -15.60
CA THR A 52 -3.39 17.54 -17.04
C THR A 52 -4.82 17.68 -17.58
N VAL A 53 -5.87 17.41 -16.79
CA VAL A 53 -7.26 17.79 -17.17
C VAL A 53 -7.39 19.31 -17.37
N ARG A 54 -6.50 20.11 -16.75
CA ARG A 54 -6.41 21.57 -16.95
C ARG A 54 -5.47 21.97 -18.09
N SER A 55 -4.57 21.10 -18.53
CA SER A 55 -3.59 21.36 -19.59
C SER A 55 -3.52 20.15 -20.52
N GLU A 56 -4.26 20.22 -21.61
CA GLU A 56 -4.20 19.28 -22.72
C GLU A 56 -2.75 18.99 -23.14
N VAL A 57 -2.45 17.68 -23.30
CA VAL A 57 -1.17 17.07 -23.72
C VAL A 57 -0.24 16.60 -22.58
N GLY A 58 0.02 15.28 -22.56
CA GLY A 58 1.36 14.77 -22.27
C GLY A 58 1.47 13.60 -21.29
N ASP A 59 1.51 12.38 -21.83
CA ASP A 59 2.23 11.21 -21.31
C ASP A 59 1.86 10.68 -19.90
N THR A 60 0.68 10.07 -19.78
CA THR A 60 0.27 9.32 -18.56
C THR A 60 0.99 7.98 -18.38
N ALA A 61 1.96 7.67 -19.25
CA ALA A 61 2.80 6.48 -19.19
C ALA A 61 4.15 6.73 -18.49
N ALA A 62 4.26 7.81 -17.70
CA ALA A 62 5.40 8.04 -16.81
C ALA A 62 5.71 6.74 -16.05
N GLU A 63 6.93 6.25 -16.29
CA GLU A 63 7.56 4.99 -15.90
C GLU A 63 6.92 4.36 -14.65
N ARG A 64 5.93 3.49 -14.85
CA ARG A 64 5.26 2.81 -13.73
C ARG A 64 6.28 1.94 -13.02
N LEU A 65 6.38 2.08 -11.70
CA LEU A 65 7.32 1.37 -10.89
C LEU A 65 7.01 -0.15 -10.93
N THR A 66 8.03 -0.92 -11.27
CA THR A 66 7.99 -2.39 -11.29
C THR A 66 8.65 -2.94 -10.03
N PRO A 67 8.07 -3.95 -9.35
CA PRO A 67 6.82 -4.65 -9.65
C PRO A 67 5.58 -3.81 -9.34
N SER A 68 4.43 -4.08 -9.97
CA SER A 68 3.18 -3.35 -9.69
C SER A 68 2.59 -3.69 -8.32
N ILE A 69 1.63 -2.90 -7.81
CA ILE A 69 0.94 -3.24 -6.56
C ILE A 69 0.18 -4.59 -6.65
N ALA A 70 -0.29 -4.95 -7.83
CA ALA A 70 -0.95 -6.23 -8.07
C ALA A 70 0.04 -7.40 -7.94
N ASP A 71 1.26 -7.24 -8.47
CA ASP A 71 2.33 -8.23 -8.36
C ASP A 71 2.78 -8.40 -6.90
N LEU A 72 2.99 -7.27 -6.19
CA LEU A 72 3.33 -7.28 -4.77
C LEU A 72 2.26 -7.99 -3.94
N ALA A 73 0.98 -7.66 -4.15
CA ALA A 73 -0.12 -8.32 -3.45
C ALA A 73 -0.19 -9.82 -3.79
N ALA A 74 0.01 -10.20 -5.05
CA ALA A 74 -0.06 -11.58 -5.48
C ALA A 74 1.07 -12.41 -4.88
N GLU A 75 2.29 -11.86 -4.86
CA GLU A 75 3.46 -12.48 -4.24
C GLU A 75 3.27 -12.68 -2.73
N LEU A 76 2.80 -11.65 -2.02
CA LEU A 76 2.55 -11.71 -0.59
C LEU A 76 1.48 -12.76 -0.25
N VAL A 77 0.37 -12.76 -0.98
CA VAL A 77 -0.71 -13.73 -0.74
C VAL A 77 -0.28 -15.13 -1.15
N SER A 78 0.52 -15.29 -2.20
CA SER A 78 1.05 -16.59 -2.58
C SER A 78 1.97 -17.17 -1.50
N ARG A 79 2.81 -16.34 -0.88
CA ARG A 79 3.65 -16.73 0.27
C ARG A 79 2.83 -17.14 1.50
N MET A 80 1.73 -16.44 1.79
CA MET A 80 0.94 -16.68 3.00
C MET A 80 -0.12 -17.77 2.85
N PHE A 81 -0.81 -17.81 1.70
CA PHE A 81 -2.04 -18.58 1.49
C PHE A 81 -2.04 -19.38 0.17
N GLY A 82 -0.98 -19.30 -0.63
CA GLY A 82 -0.80 -20.06 -1.87
C GLY A 82 -1.48 -19.42 -3.09
N THR A 83 -2.81 -19.39 -3.12
CA THR A 83 -3.59 -18.90 -4.28
C THR A 83 -4.72 -17.97 -3.86
N CYS A 84 -4.92 -16.89 -4.61
CA CYS A 84 -5.94 -15.87 -4.39
C CYS A 84 -6.82 -15.71 -5.62
N SER A 85 -8.12 -15.44 -5.45
CA SER A 85 -8.96 -15.03 -6.57
C SER A 85 -8.65 -13.58 -6.97
N ALA A 86 -8.89 -13.22 -8.24
CA ALA A 86 -8.65 -11.86 -8.73
C ALA A 86 -9.47 -10.79 -7.95
N SER A 87 -10.70 -11.14 -7.53
CA SER A 87 -11.56 -10.26 -6.74
C SER A 87 -10.99 -9.98 -5.34
N ALA A 88 -10.47 -11.02 -4.69
CA ALA A 88 -9.81 -10.91 -3.39
C ALA A 88 -8.50 -10.11 -3.49
N LEU A 89 -7.75 -10.33 -4.57
CA LEU A 89 -6.51 -9.61 -4.82
C LEU A 89 -6.71 -8.10 -4.93
N ALA A 90 -7.80 -7.65 -5.57
CA ALA A 90 -8.13 -6.23 -5.67
C ALA A 90 -8.38 -5.60 -4.28
N ASN A 91 -9.14 -6.27 -3.42
CA ASN A 91 -9.39 -5.80 -2.04
C ASN A 91 -8.10 -5.69 -1.23
N ILE A 92 -7.18 -6.64 -1.44
CA ILE A 92 -5.87 -6.65 -0.76
C ILE A 92 -4.99 -5.50 -1.26
N GLN A 93 -4.94 -5.26 -2.57
CA GLN A 93 -4.23 -4.12 -3.14
C GLN A 93 -4.73 -2.80 -2.55
N GLU A 94 -6.05 -2.61 -2.48
CA GLU A 94 -6.65 -1.41 -1.91
C GLU A 94 -6.31 -1.26 -0.42
N ALA A 95 -6.43 -2.33 0.36
CA ALA A 95 -6.09 -2.31 1.78
C ALA A 95 -4.61 -1.96 2.04
N LEU A 96 -3.69 -2.48 1.22
CA LEU A 96 -2.27 -2.15 1.28
C LEU A 96 -2.02 -0.66 0.99
N LEU A 97 -2.63 -0.13 -0.07
CA LEU A 97 -2.50 1.28 -0.44
C LEU A 97 -3.12 2.21 0.61
N GLN A 98 -4.29 1.87 1.15
CA GLN A 98 -4.94 2.62 2.22
C GLN A 98 -4.07 2.66 3.49
N ALA A 99 -3.52 1.52 3.89
CA ALA A 99 -2.66 1.43 5.08
C ALA A 99 -1.34 2.18 4.89
N ALA A 100 -0.68 2.03 3.75
CA ALA A 100 0.52 2.80 3.42
C ALA A 100 0.21 4.31 3.36
N GLY A 101 -0.94 4.67 2.79
CA GLY A 101 -1.38 6.04 2.67
C GLY A 101 -1.77 6.71 3.99
N ALA A 102 -2.20 5.93 4.99
CA ALA A 102 -2.41 6.40 6.36
C ALA A 102 -1.08 6.69 7.04
N GLU A 103 -0.12 5.76 7.00
CA GLU A 103 1.21 5.97 7.60
C GLU A 103 1.98 7.13 6.97
N LEU A 104 1.92 7.29 5.64
CA LEU A 104 2.57 8.40 4.95
C LEU A 104 2.00 9.76 5.38
N ARG A 105 0.69 9.83 5.69
CA ARG A 105 0.06 11.05 6.20
C ARG A 105 0.43 11.32 7.65
N GLU A 106 0.49 10.29 8.48
CA GLU A 106 0.92 10.38 9.87
C GLU A 106 2.36 10.89 9.96
N ALA A 107 3.29 10.30 9.19
CA ALA A 107 4.67 10.73 9.13
C ALA A 107 4.84 12.18 8.64
N GLN A 108 3.98 12.64 7.72
CA GLN A 108 3.95 14.04 7.28
C GLN A 108 3.46 14.99 8.38
N LEU A 109 2.49 14.56 9.18
CA LEU A 109 1.95 15.34 10.29
C LEU A 109 2.96 15.49 11.43
N GLU A 110 3.67 14.41 11.77
CA GLU A 110 4.74 14.42 12.77
C GLU A 110 5.87 15.37 12.38
N ASN A 111 6.27 15.37 11.11
CA ASN A 111 7.31 16.28 10.61
C ASN A 111 6.88 17.76 10.65
N ALA A 112 5.58 18.04 10.44
CA ALA A 112 5.03 19.40 10.53
C ALA A 112 4.93 19.94 11.97
N GLY A 113 4.82 19.06 12.97
CA GLY A 113 4.73 19.43 14.38
C GLY A 113 6.05 19.86 15.01
N ASP A 114 7.18 19.41 14.48
CA ASP A 114 8.53 19.65 15.04
C ASP A 114 9.12 21.01 14.64
N SER A 115 8.51 21.73 13.69
CA SER A 115 8.96 23.07 13.27
C SER A 115 8.47 24.22 14.17
N SER A 116 7.70 23.93 15.22
CA SER A 116 7.18 24.92 16.18
C SER A 116 7.82 24.78 17.56
N SER A 117 9.15 24.79 17.64
CA SER A 117 9.83 24.99 18.94
C SER A 117 11.22 25.61 18.75
N SER A 118 11.24 26.92 18.52
CA SER A 118 12.37 27.78 18.91
C SER A 118 11.88 29.21 19.10
N ASP A 119 11.01 29.38 20.10
CA ASP A 119 10.74 30.68 20.71
C ASP A 119 10.97 30.49 22.21
N VAL A 120 12.14 30.89 22.71
CA VAL A 120 12.28 32.03 23.64
C VAL A 120 13.71 32.20 24.15
N ASP A 121 14.03 33.49 24.37
CA ASP A 121 14.89 34.07 25.39
C ASP A 121 16.33 34.44 25.01
N ASP A 122 16.53 35.74 24.68
CA ASP A 122 17.77 36.43 25.02
C ASP A 122 17.48 37.92 25.31
N GLY A 123 17.56 38.28 26.60
CA GLY A 123 18.05 39.60 27.08
C GLY A 123 17.06 40.74 27.26
#